data_AF-A0AAW4YCK0-F1
#
_entry.id   AF-A0AAW4YCK0-F1
#
_cell.length_a   1.000
_cell.length_b   1.000
_cell.length_c   1.000
_cell.angle_alpha   90.00
_cell.angle_beta   90.00
_cell.angle_gamma   90.00
#
_symmetry.space_group_name_H-M   'P 1'
#
loop_
_entity.id
_entity.type
_entity.pdbx_description
1 polymer ?
#
loop_
_entity_poly.entity_id
_entity_poly.type
_entity_poly.pdbx_seq_one_letter_code
_entity_poly.pdbx_strand_id
1 'polypeptide(L)'
;VVRNIASGSITKRLGFENGEVFREPLVEFFYKNDALNDPLITDDHVKLLNIASDEDIEILKSKALKINNVLKQLMDAMNLKLVDFKIEFGKTETGQILLADEISPDTCRIWDKATNA
;
A
#
# COMPACT_ATOMS: atom_id res chain seq x y z
N VAL A 1 -2.14 0.97 -1.42
CA VAL A 1 -1.50 -0.31 -1.03
C VAL A 1 -0.03 -0.24 -1.39
N VAL A 2 0.85 -0.70 -0.51
CA VAL A 2 2.29 -0.84 -0.81
C VAL A 2 2.67 -2.32 -0.69
N ARG A 3 3.42 -2.85 -1.66
CA ARG A 3 3.83 -4.26 -1.71
C ARG A 3 5.34 -4.39 -1.75
N ASN A 4 5.88 -5.24 -0.88
CA ASN A 4 7.29 -5.64 -0.88
C ASN A 4 7.48 -7.03 -1.48
N ILE A 5 6.48 -7.90 -1.30
CA ILE A 5 6.50 -9.30 -1.71
C ILE A 5 5.17 -9.58 -2.41
N ALA A 6 5.22 -10.32 -3.52
CA ALA A 6 4.05 -10.71 -4.28
C ALA A 6 3.14 -11.61 -3.42
N SER A 7 1.93 -11.14 -3.14
CA SER A 7 0.88 -11.93 -2.49
C SER A 7 -0.50 -11.34 -2.76
N GLY A 8 -1.55 -12.15 -2.56
CA GLY A 8 -2.93 -11.72 -2.76
C GLY A 8 -3.28 -11.42 -4.23
N SER A 9 -3.93 -10.30 -4.49
CA SER A 9 -4.50 -10.00 -5.82
C SER A 9 -3.46 -9.83 -6.93
N ILE A 10 -2.23 -9.42 -6.61
CA ILE A 10 -1.20 -9.16 -7.62
C ILE A 10 -0.70 -10.44 -8.30
N THR A 11 -0.66 -11.57 -7.59
CA THR A 11 -0.21 -12.86 -8.14
C THR A 11 -1.17 -13.35 -9.23
N LYS A 12 -2.48 -13.23 -8.98
CA LYS A 12 -3.53 -13.54 -9.96
C LYS A 12 -3.56 -12.54 -11.11
N ARG A 13 -3.41 -11.24 -10.82
CA ARG A 13 -3.57 -10.17 -11.82
C ARG A 13 -2.41 -10.12 -12.81
N LEU A 14 -1.18 -10.35 -12.35
CA LEU A 14 0.04 -10.13 -13.14
C LEU A 14 0.91 -11.39 -13.29
N GLY A 15 0.54 -12.52 -12.69
CA GLY A 15 1.24 -13.79 -12.85
C GLY A 15 2.50 -13.95 -12.00
N PHE A 16 2.74 -13.05 -11.04
CA PHE A 16 3.86 -13.20 -10.09
C PHE A 16 3.68 -14.44 -9.21
N GLU A 17 4.79 -15.12 -8.91
CA GLU A 17 4.78 -16.23 -7.97
C GLU A 17 4.56 -15.70 -6.54
N ASN A 18 3.71 -16.36 -5.76
CA ASN A 18 3.48 -15.95 -4.37
C ASN A 18 4.78 -16.11 -3.56
N GLY A 19 5.23 -15.02 -2.93
CA GLY A 19 6.50 -14.98 -2.21
C GLY A 19 7.64 -14.33 -2.99
N GLU A 20 7.45 -13.97 -4.27
CA GLU A 20 8.44 -13.24 -5.04
C GLU A 20 8.75 -11.88 -4.41
N VAL A 21 10.02 -11.61 -4.11
CA VAL A 21 10.44 -10.35 -3.48
C VAL A 21 10.69 -9.31 -4.57
N PHE A 22 10.00 -8.18 -4.49
CA PHE A 22 10.20 -7.11 -5.46
C PHE A 22 11.50 -6.36 -5.20
N ARG A 23 12.21 -6.02 -6.29
CA ARG A 23 13.43 -5.20 -6.24
C ARG A 23 13.18 -3.85 -5.59
N GLU A 24 12.05 -3.24 -5.90
CA GLU A 24 11.58 -1.98 -5.32
C GLU A 24 10.12 -2.16 -4.86
N PRO A 25 9.69 -1.52 -3.75
CA PRO A 25 8.31 -1.61 -3.31
C PRO A 25 7.36 -1.02 -4.34
N LEU A 26 6.27 -1.74 -4.64
CA LEU A 26 5.24 -1.28 -5.55
C LEU A 26 4.16 -0.50 -4.78
N VAL A 27 3.79 0.68 -5.26
CA VAL A 27 2.65 1.47 -4.74
C VAL A 27 1.49 1.39 -5.72
N GLU A 28 0.32 1.02 -5.22
CA GLU A 28 -0.91 0.87 -6.00
C GLU A 28 -2.07 1.64 -5.35
N PHE A 29 -2.85 2.35 -6.17
CA PHE A 29 -4.08 3.00 -5.75
C PHE A 29 -5.30 2.12 -6.04
N PHE A 30 -6.25 2.14 -5.11
CA PHE A 30 -7.53 1.47 -5.22
C PHE A 30 -8.62 2.49 -4.94
N TYR A 31 -9.66 2.51 -5.76
CA TYR A 31 -10.76 3.43 -5.60
C TYR A 31 -11.70 2.91 -4.52
N LYS A 32 -11.70 3.52 -3.32
CA LYS A 32 -12.54 3.11 -2.19
C LYS A 32 -14.02 3.29 -2.54
N ASN A 33 -14.65 2.22 -3.00
CA ASN A 33 -16.04 2.16 -3.42
C ASN A 33 -16.49 0.69 -3.40
N ASP A 34 -17.17 0.31 -2.31
CA ASP A 34 -17.60 -1.06 -2.06
C ASP A 34 -18.51 -1.62 -3.16
N ALA A 35 -19.35 -0.78 -3.77
CA ALA A 35 -20.23 -1.20 -4.86
C ALA A 35 -19.48 -1.63 -6.13
N LEU A 36 -18.23 -1.17 -6.28
CA LEU A 36 -17.34 -1.52 -7.39
C LEU A 36 -16.25 -2.54 -6.98
N ASN A 37 -16.30 -3.04 -5.74
CA ASN A 37 -15.27 -3.92 -5.16
C ASN A 37 -13.86 -3.31 -5.21
N ASP A 38 -13.74 -2.02 -4.87
CA ASP A 38 -12.48 -1.30 -4.78
C ASP A 38 -11.53 -1.52 -5.97
N PRO A 39 -11.86 -1.04 -7.18
CA PRO A 39 -11.06 -1.33 -8.36
C PRO A 39 -9.66 -0.68 -8.27
N LEU A 40 -8.66 -1.35 -8.85
CA LEU A 40 -7.33 -0.77 -9.06
C LEU A 40 -7.45 0.44 -10.00
N ILE A 41 -6.82 1.55 -9.63
CA ILE A 41 -6.77 2.77 -10.45
C ILE A 41 -5.34 3.26 -10.65
N THR A 42 -5.10 3.89 -11.79
CA THR A 42 -3.83 4.54 -12.13
C THR A 42 -3.85 6.00 -11.66
N ASP A 43 -2.71 6.67 -11.71
CA ASP A 43 -2.64 8.11 -11.43
C ASP A 43 -3.56 8.92 -12.37
N ASP A 44 -3.68 8.51 -13.63
CA ASP A 44 -4.57 9.15 -14.59
C ASP A 44 -6.05 8.98 -14.21
N HIS A 45 -6.43 7.81 -13.67
CA HIS A 45 -7.77 7.63 -13.12
C HIS A 45 -8.00 8.49 -11.88
N VAL A 46 -7.02 8.60 -10.98
CA VAL A 46 -7.10 9.48 -9.79
C VAL A 46 -7.39 10.93 -10.20
N LYS A 47 -6.69 11.41 -11.23
CA LYS A 47 -6.89 12.75 -11.80
C LYS A 47 -8.24 12.89 -12.52
N LEU A 48 -8.59 11.94 -13.36
CA LEU A 48 -9.86 11.93 -14.11
C LEU A 48 -11.07 11.98 -13.16
N LEU A 49 -10.98 11.29 -12.02
CA LEU A 49 -12.00 11.26 -10.99
C LEU A 49 -11.94 12.46 -10.03
N ASN A 50 -11.01 13.40 -10.24
CA ASN A 50 -10.76 14.56 -9.38
C ASN A 50 -10.54 14.20 -7.90
N ILE A 51 -9.89 13.07 -7.62
CA ILE A 51 -9.62 12.59 -6.26
C ILE A 51 -8.43 13.34 -5.65
N ALA A 52 -7.37 13.56 -6.42
CA ALA A 52 -6.14 14.23 -5.99
C ALA A 52 -5.42 14.88 -7.19
N SER A 53 -4.63 15.94 -6.93
CA SER A 53 -3.75 16.57 -7.93
C SER A 53 -2.48 15.73 -8.17
N ASP A 54 -1.72 16.04 -9.22
CA ASP A 54 -0.40 15.42 -9.45
C ASP A 54 0.53 15.61 -8.24
N GLU A 55 0.53 16.79 -7.62
CA GLU A 55 1.32 17.08 -6.42
C GLU A 55 0.88 16.24 -5.23
N ASP A 56 -0.43 16.11 -5.00
CA ASP A 56 -0.97 15.28 -3.94
C ASP A 56 -0.61 13.79 -4.18
N ILE A 57 -0.67 13.30 -5.42
CA ILE A 57 -0.30 11.92 -5.79
C ILE A 57 1.16 11.63 -5.44
N GLU A 58 2.08 12.53 -5.79
CA GLU A 58 3.50 12.37 -5.47
C GLU A 58 3.74 12.39 -3.95
N ILE A 59 3.06 13.27 -3.22
CA ILE A 59 3.10 13.31 -1.75
C ILE A 59 2.60 11.99 -1.15
N LEU A 60 1.48 11.45 -1.66
CA LEU A 60 0.89 10.19 -1.19
C LEU A 60 1.86 9.02 -1.39
N LYS A 61 2.44 8.88 -2.58
CA LYS A 61 3.43 7.82 -2.87
C LYS A 61 4.67 7.95 -2.01
N SER A 62 5.23 9.16 -1.89
CA SER A 62 6.41 9.43 -1.07
C SER A 62 6.16 9.09 0.41
N LYS A 63 5.03 9.51 0.98
CA LYS A 63 4.63 9.17 2.34
C LYS A 63 4.42 7.66 2.51
N ALA A 64 3.76 7.00 1.56
CA ALA A 64 3.53 5.56 1.61
C ALA A 64 4.83 4.75 1.61
N LEU A 65 5.82 5.14 0.80
CA LEU A 65 7.16 4.52 0.80
C LEU A 65 7.93 4.81 2.09
N LYS A 66 7.81 6.01 2.65
CA LYS A 66 8.42 6.34 3.95
C LYS A 66 7.82 5.48 5.08
N ILE A 67 6.49 5.33 5.10
CA ILE A 67 5.79 4.46 6.06
C ILE A 67 6.24 3.02 5.87
N ASN A 68 6.33 2.53 4.62
CA ASN A 68 6.82 1.19 4.32
C ASN A 68 8.21 0.95 4.93
N ASN A 69 9.15 1.89 4.77
CA ASN A 69 10.49 1.75 5.33
C ASN A 69 10.47 1.64 6.86
N VAL A 70 9.67 2.47 7.54
CA VAL A 70 9.53 2.42 9.01
C VAL A 70 8.90 1.11 9.46
N LEU A 71 7.80 0.69 8.84
CA LEU A 71 7.10 -0.54 9.20
C LEU A 71 7.95 -1.78 8.90
N LYS A 72 8.68 -1.80 7.78
CA LYS A 72 9.61 -2.90 7.46
C LYS A 72 10.65 -3.07 8.54
N GLN A 73 11.30 -1.98 8.96
CA GLN A 73 12.31 -2.03 10.03
C GLN A 73 11.71 -2.51 11.36
N LEU A 74 10.51 -2.03 11.69
CA LEU A 74 9.79 -2.45 12.89
C LEU A 74 9.48 -3.95 12.88
N MET A 75 8.89 -4.46 11.79
CA MET A 75 8.57 -5.88 11.64
C MET A 75 9.84 -6.74 11.60
N ASP A 76 10.88 -6.27 10.93
CA ASP A 76 12.16 -6.94 10.80
C ASP A 76 12.79 -7.23 12.17
N ALA A 77 12.73 -6.25 13.08
CA ALA A 77 13.22 -6.34 14.46
C ALA A 77 12.44 -7.37 15.32
N MET A 78 11.20 -7.71 14.93
CA MET A 78 10.36 -8.72 15.58
C MET A 78 10.43 -10.09 14.89
N ASN A 79 11.40 -10.30 13.99
CA ASN A 79 11.52 -11.50 13.15
C ASN A 79 10.32 -11.73 12.21
N LEU A 80 9.67 -10.65 11.77
CA LEU A 80 8.53 -10.67 10.85
C LEU A 80 8.88 -10.03 9.50
N LYS A 81 8.17 -10.42 8.44
CA LYS A 81 8.24 -9.81 7.11
C LYS A 81 6.97 -9.02 6.86
N LEU A 82 7.11 -7.74 6.50
CA LEU A 82 6.00 -6.96 5.97
C LEU A 82 5.84 -7.24 4.47
N VAL A 83 4.87 -8.07 4.12
CA VAL A 83 4.61 -8.54 2.74
C VAL A 83 4.00 -7.41 1.93
N ASP A 84 2.88 -6.88 2.39
CA ASP A 84 2.19 -5.71 1.85
C ASP A 84 1.30 -5.07 2.91
N PHE A 85 0.82 -3.85 2.66
CA PHE A 85 -0.14 -3.18 3.53
C PHE A 85 -1.01 -2.16 2.79
N LYS A 86 -2.18 -1.86 3.34
CA LYS A 86 -3.10 -0.80 2.92
C LYS A 86 -3.06 0.32 3.95
N ILE A 87 -3.05 1.56 3.48
CA ILE A 87 -3.22 2.77 4.29
C ILE A 87 -4.13 3.73 3.54
N GLU A 88 -4.78 4.59 4.31
CA GLU A 88 -5.64 5.65 3.79
C GLU A 88 -5.11 7.01 4.28
N PHE A 89 -5.33 8.04 3.47
CA PHE A 89 -4.93 9.40 3.79
C PHE A 89 -6.15 10.31 3.79
N GLY A 90 -6.14 11.25 4.72
CA GLY A 90 -7.08 12.37 4.77
C GLY A 90 -6.36 13.69 4.46
N LYS A 91 -7.15 14.69 4.07
CA LYS A 91 -6.68 16.08 3.89
C LYS A 91 -7.33 16.95 4.95
N THR A 92 -6.54 17.70 5.70
CA THR A 92 -7.05 18.67 6.68
C THR A 92 -7.75 19.84 5.98
N GLU A 93 -8.48 20.66 6.74
CA GLU A 93 -9.07 21.92 6.24
C GLU A 93 -8.01 22.87 5.66
N THR A 94 -6.77 22.81 6.17
CA THR A 94 -5.63 23.60 5.70
C THR A 94 -4.92 22.98 4.49
N GLY A 95 -5.42 21.86 3.95
CA GLY A 95 -4.84 21.18 2.78
C GLY A 95 -3.69 20.22 3.11
N GLN A 96 -3.40 19.95 4.38
CA GLN A 96 -2.32 19.04 4.76
C GLN A 96 -2.74 17.57 4.61
N ILE A 97 -1.93 16.77 3.91
CA ILE A 97 -2.13 15.32 3.79
C ILE A 97 -1.58 14.59 5.02
N LEU A 98 -2.46 13.90 5.73
CA LEU A 98 -2.16 13.11 6.93
C LEU A 98 -2.54 11.64 6.70
N LEU A 99 -1.73 10.74 7.26
CA LEU A 99 -2.09 9.33 7.38
C LEU A 99 -3.31 9.22 8.31
N ALA A 100 -4.29 8.43 7.92
CA ALA A 100 -5.53 8.21 8.65
C ALA A 100 -5.81 6.70 8.76
N ASP A 101 -7.04 6.37 9.15
CA ASP A 101 -7.52 4.99 9.36
C ASP A 101 -6.62 4.22 10.34
N GLU A 102 -6.31 2.95 10.06
CA GLU A 102 -5.54 2.09 10.96
C GLU A 102 -4.39 1.34 10.28
N ILE A 103 -3.40 0.97 11.10
CA ILE A 103 -2.33 0.03 10.74
C ILE A 103 -2.44 -1.14 11.70
N SER A 104 -3.00 -2.25 11.23
CA SER A 104 -3.34 -3.44 12.00
C SER A 104 -3.01 -4.71 11.18
N PRO A 105 -3.07 -5.91 11.78
CA PRO A 105 -3.02 -7.17 11.02
C PRO A 105 -4.14 -7.31 9.97
N ASP A 106 -5.24 -6.54 10.07
CA ASP A 106 -6.31 -6.55 9.05
C ASP A 106 -5.92 -5.72 7.82
N THR A 107 -5.11 -4.67 8.00
CA THR A 107 -4.62 -3.82 6.92
C THR A 107 -3.21 -4.17 6.44
N CYS A 108 -2.52 -5.10 7.11
CA CYS A 108 -1.17 -5.54 6.79
C CYS A 108 -1.10 -7.05 6.58
N ARG A 109 -0.41 -7.49 5.52
CA ARG A 109 0.03 -8.88 5.42
C ARG A 109 1.42 -9.01 6.02
N ILE A 110 1.52 -9.80 7.08
CA ILE A 110 2.74 -10.01 7.85
C ILE A 110 2.99 -11.52 7.91
N TRP A 111 4.22 -11.94 7.63
CA TRP A 111 4.64 -13.34 7.74
C TRP A 111 5.73 -13.50 8.78
N ASP A 112 5.76 -14.64 9.45
CA ASP A 112 6.93 -15.05 10.22
C ASP A 112 8.13 -15.31 9.28
N LYS A 113 9.31 -14.80 9.63
CA LYS A 113 10.51 -14.94 8.79
C LYS A 113 11.00 -16.37 8.69
N ALA A 114 10.83 -17.17 9.74
CA ALA A 114 11.38 -18.52 9.80
C ALA A 114 10.54 -19.49 8.96
N THR A 115 9.23 -19.32 8.95
CA THR A 115 8.28 -20.24 8.31
C THR A 115 7.71 -19.73 6.99
N ASN A 116 7.80 -18.42 6.71
CA ASN A 116 7.13 -17.75 5.59
C ASN A 116 5.61 -18.00 5.58
N ALA A 117 5.01 -18.05 6.77
CA ALA A 117 3.58 -18.23 6.98
C ALA A 117 3.02 -17.11 7.86
#